data_AF-A0A918U926-F1
#
_entry.id   AF-A0A918U926-F1
#
_cell.length_a   1.000
_cell.length_b   1.000
_cell.length_c   1.000
_cell.angle_alpha   90.00
_cell.angle_beta   90.00
_cell.angle_gamma   90.00
#
_symmetry.space_group_name_H-M   'P 1'
#
loop_
_entity.id
_entity.type
_entity.pdbx_description
1 polymer ?
#
loop_
_entity_poly.entity_id
_entity_poly.type
_entity_poly.pdbx_seq_one_letter_code
_entity_poly.pdbx_strand_id
1 'polypeptide(L)'
;MDIPLLTIVIIRIYYQIEINFHSHRTAMYVCLCNAVTDTQIRHAVLGGAARMRDLSNCLGVAADCGKCACAANAIRRETLLQIEEAQSLPDAA
;
A
#
# COMPACT_ATOMS: atom_id res chain seq x y z
N MET A 1 15.23 37.86 21.37
CA MET A 1 16.19 37.04 20.63
C MET A 1 15.52 35.70 20.28
N ASP A 2 14.31 35.75 19.71
CA ASP A 2 13.37 34.61 19.68
C ASP A 2 12.93 34.21 18.27
N ILE A 3 13.39 34.95 17.25
CA ILE A 3 13.24 34.62 15.83
C ILE A 3 13.85 33.25 15.47
N PRO A 4 15.01 32.80 15.99
CA PRO A 4 15.56 31.50 15.60
C PRO A 4 14.72 30.33 16.11
N LEU A 5 14.10 30.43 17.29
CA LEU A 5 13.29 29.36 17.86
C LEU A 5 11.98 29.18 17.09
N LEU A 6 11.32 30.30 16.72
CA LEU A 6 10.11 30.27 15.91
C LEU A 6 10.39 29.69 14.51
N THR A 7 11.50 30.07 13.87
CA THR A 7 11.89 29.52 12.56
C THR A 7 12.24 28.02 12.66
N ILE A 8 12.93 27.58 13.72
CA ILE A 8 13.23 26.15 13.95
C ILE A 8 11.95 25.35 14.18
N VAL A 9 11.01 25.86 14.99
CA VAL A 9 9.71 25.22 15.25
C VAL A 9 8.88 25.15 13.96
N ILE A 10 8.84 26.21 13.16
CA ILE A 10 8.13 26.22 11.87
C ILE A 10 8.78 25.24 10.89
N ILE A 11 10.11 25.20 10.74
CA ILE A 11 10.79 24.22 9.87
C ILE A 11 10.51 22.79 10.33
N ARG A 12 10.52 22.51 11.64
CA ARG A 12 10.18 21.18 12.17
C ARG A 12 8.72 20.82 11.92
N ILE A 13 7.79 21.75 12.10
CA ILE A 13 6.37 21.53 11.79
C ILE A 13 6.19 21.32 10.28
N TYR A 14 6.83 22.13 9.43
CA TYR A 14 6.76 22.00 7.98
C TYR A 14 7.34 20.67 7.49
N TYR A 15 8.49 20.25 8.02
CA TYR A 15 9.12 18.98 7.68
C TYR A 15 8.33 17.78 8.20
N GLN A 16 7.76 17.87 9.41
CA GLN A 16 6.83 16.87 9.93
C GLN A 16 5.55 16.79 9.09
N ILE A 17 5.05 17.93 8.58
CA ILE A 17 3.90 17.97 7.68
C ILE A 17 4.26 17.38 6.30
N GLU A 18 5.43 17.66 5.72
CA GLU A 18 5.87 17.08 4.44
C GLU A 18 6.07 15.55 4.50
N ILE A 19 6.64 15.03 5.60
CA ILE A 19 6.75 13.58 5.82
C ILE A 19 5.37 12.93 5.94
N ASN A 20 4.44 13.55 6.66
CA ASN A 20 3.08 13.02 6.78
C ASN A 20 2.27 13.14 5.47
N PHE A 21 2.54 14.15 4.64
CA PHE A 21 1.84 14.36 3.37
C PHE A 21 2.28 13.40 2.25
N HIS A 22 3.53 12.96 2.23
CA HIS A 22 3.96 11.84 1.37
C HIS A 22 3.28 10.51 1.71
N SER A 23 2.63 10.42 2.86
CA SER A 23 1.87 9.26 3.30
C SER A 23 0.38 9.31 2.89
N HIS A 24 -0.06 10.35 2.17
CA HIS A 24 -1.41 10.39 1.58
C HIS A 24 -1.44 9.47 0.35
N ARG A 25 -1.36 8.15 0.60
CA ARG A 25 -1.35 7.11 -0.43
C ARG A 25 -2.59 7.25 -1.30
N THR A 26 -2.43 7.81 -2.48
CA THR A 26 -3.45 7.78 -3.52
C THR A 26 -3.62 6.32 -3.95
N ALA A 27 -4.84 5.82 -3.89
CA ALA A 27 -5.15 4.52 -4.47
C ALA A 27 -4.95 4.59 -5.99
N MET A 28 -4.13 3.69 -6.53
CA MET A 28 -3.86 3.58 -7.97
C MET A 28 -4.74 2.49 -8.57
N TYR A 29 -5.41 2.77 -9.69
CA TYR A 29 -6.07 1.71 -10.46
C TYR A 29 -5.04 0.80 -11.12
N VAL A 30 -5.14 -0.48 -10.79
CA VAL A 30 -4.31 -1.56 -11.35
C VAL A 30 -5.05 -2.26 -12.49
N CYS A 31 -6.37 -2.42 -12.38
CA CYS A 31 -7.22 -3.00 -13.42
C CYS A 31 -8.27 -2.00 -13.89
N LEU A 32 -8.22 -1.63 -15.17
CA LEU A 32 -9.21 -0.74 -15.77
C LEU A 32 -10.49 -1.46 -16.21
N CYS A 33 -10.43 -2.75 -16.55
CA CYS A 33 -11.61 -3.52 -16.94
C CYS A 33 -12.63 -3.61 -15.79
N ASN A 34 -12.14 -3.90 -14.58
CA ASN A 34 -12.97 -4.14 -13.40
C ASN A 34 -12.75 -3.10 -12.29
N ALA A 35 -12.18 -1.95 -12.63
CA ALA A 35 -11.93 -0.82 -11.72
C ALA A 35 -11.29 -1.22 -10.37
N VAL A 36 -10.26 -2.07 -10.43
CA VAL A 36 -9.58 -2.60 -9.23
C VAL A 36 -8.37 -1.72 -8.87
N THR A 37 -8.30 -1.26 -7.63
CA THR A 37 -7.18 -0.49 -7.09
C THR A 37 -6.11 -1.36 -6.42
N ASP A 38 -4.91 -0.82 -6.26
CA ASP A 38 -3.84 -1.46 -5.47
C ASP A 38 -4.30 -1.69 -4.02
N THR A 39 -5.00 -0.72 -3.41
CA THR A 39 -5.52 -0.85 -2.05
C THR A 39 -6.51 -2.01 -1.90
N GLN A 40 -7.40 -2.22 -2.87
CA GLN A 40 -8.31 -3.38 -2.88
C GLN A 40 -7.55 -4.71 -2.99
N ILE A 41 -6.50 -4.76 -3.81
CA ILE A 41 -5.64 -5.95 -3.91
C ILE A 41 -4.96 -6.22 -2.56
N ARG A 42 -4.36 -5.20 -1.92
CA ARG A 42 -3.73 -5.33 -0.61
C ARG A 42 -4.72 -5.81 0.45
N HIS A 43 -5.92 -5.25 0.47
CA HIS A 43 -7.00 -5.66 1.39
C HIS A 43 -7.43 -7.11 1.16
N ALA A 44 -7.56 -7.55 -0.10
CA ALA A 44 -7.91 -8.94 -0.40
C ALA A 44 -6.82 -9.91 0.08
N VAL A 45 -5.54 -9.55 -0.05
CA VAL A 45 -4.41 -10.35 0.46
C VAL A 45 -4.42 -10.42 1.98
N LEU A 46 -4.63 -9.28 2.66
CA LEU A 46 -4.82 -9.25 4.12
C LEU A 46 -6.03 -10.09 4.56
N GLY A 47 -7.06 -10.17 3.73
CA GLY A 47 -8.22 -11.05 3.91
C GLY A 47 -7.98 -12.53 3.56
N GLY A 48 -6.75 -12.91 3.18
CA GLY A 48 -6.36 -14.31 2.94
C GLY A 48 -6.18 -14.71 1.48
N ALA A 49 -6.32 -13.79 0.51
CA ALA A 49 -6.06 -14.10 -0.90
C ALA A 49 -4.56 -14.34 -1.15
N ALA A 50 -4.15 -15.60 -1.28
CA ALA A 50 -2.75 -15.98 -1.41
C ALA A 50 -2.32 -16.17 -2.87
N ARG A 51 -3.24 -16.46 -3.80
CA ARG A 51 -2.96 -16.75 -5.21
C ARG A 51 -3.63 -15.74 -6.13
N MET A 52 -3.11 -15.58 -7.36
CA MET A 52 -3.73 -14.73 -8.38
C MET A 52 -5.18 -15.14 -8.68
N ARG A 53 -5.49 -16.45 -8.65
CA ARG A 53 -6.85 -16.94 -8.84
C ARG A 53 -7.80 -16.41 -7.77
N ASP A 54 -7.35 -16.29 -6.53
CA ASP A 54 -8.17 -15.78 -5.42
C ASP A 54 -8.52 -14.31 -5.68
N LEU A 55 -7.53 -13.51 -6.12
CA LEU A 55 -7.76 -12.12 -6.52
C LEU A 55 -8.71 -12.02 -7.73
N SER A 56 -8.53 -12.83 -8.76
CA SER A 56 -9.43 -12.84 -9.92
C SER A 56 -10.86 -13.19 -9.54
N ASN A 57 -11.06 -14.17 -8.65
CA ASN A 57 -12.38 -14.58 -8.19
C ASN A 57 -13.05 -13.51 -7.32
N CYS A 58 -12.30 -12.85 -6.43
CA CYS A 58 -12.87 -11.88 -5.49
C CYS A 58 -13.01 -10.46 -6.07
N LEU A 59 -12.11 -10.05 -6.96
CA LEU A 59 -12.02 -8.68 -7.48
C LEU A 59 -12.23 -8.55 -8.99
N GLY A 60 -12.27 -9.66 -9.73
CA GLY A 60 -12.28 -9.64 -11.21
C GLY A 60 -10.94 -9.23 -11.83
N VAL A 61 -9.87 -9.04 -11.05
CA VAL A 61 -8.58 -8.64 -11.61
C VAL A 61 -8.04 -9.70 -12.58
N ALA A 62 -7.54 -9.26 -13.73
CA ALA A 62 -7.04 -10.11 -14.82
C ALA A 62 -8.08 -11.08 -15.44
N ALA A 63 -9.37 -10.94 -15.15
CA ALA A 63 -10.42 -11.80 -15.73
C ALA A 63 -10.69 -11.52 -17.22
N ASP A 64 -10.55 -10.26 -17.66
CA ASP A 64 -10.82 -9.85 -19.05
C ASP A 64 -9.54 -9.79 -19.90
N CYS A 65 -9.00 -8.58 -20.15
CA CYS A 65 -7.87 -8.41 -21.07
C CYS A 65 -6.50 -8.89 -20.53
N GLY A 66 -6.43 -9.28 -19.25
CA GLY A 66 -5.21 -9.81 -18.61
C GLY A 66 -4.04 -8.83 -18.41
N LYS A 67 -4.06 -7.62 -18.99
CA LYS A 67 -2.91 -6.68 -18.99
C LYS A 67 -2.41 -6.27 -17.59
N CYS A 68 -3.30 -6.28 -16.61
CA CYS A 68 -2.98 -5.94 -15.21
C CYS A 68 -2.33 -7.09 -14.42
N ALA A 69 -2.29 -8.32 -14.97
CA ALA A 69 -1.92 -9.52 -14.21
C ALA A 69 -0.54 -9.42 -13.54
N CYS A 70 0.48 -8.93 -14.27
CA CYS A 70 1.82 -8.78 -13.72
C CYS A 70 1.87 -7.76 -12.58
N ALA A 71 1.24 -6.60 -12.74
CA ALA A 71 1.20 -5.55 -11.73
C ALA A 71 0.42 -6.00 -10.47
N ALA A 72 -0.74 -6.63 -10.66
CA ALA A 72 -1.53 -7.18 -9.56
C ALA A 72 -0.76 -8.27 -8.78
N ASN A 73 -0.04 -9.14 -9.49
CA ASN A 73 0.76 -10.18 -8.88
C ASN A 73 1.97 -9.63 -8.09
N ALA A 74 2.57 -8.53 -8.56
CA ALA A 74 3.64 -7.84 -7.85
C ALA A 74 3.14 -7.29 -6.50
N ILE A 75 2.01 -6.58 -6.51
CA ILE A 75 1.37 -6.05 -5.30
C ILE A 75 1.00 -7.19 -4.34
N ARG A 76 0.44 -8.29 -4.87
CA ARG A 76 0.12 -9.49 -4.08
C ARG A 76 1.34 -10.02 -3.33
N ARG A 77 2.45 -10.19 -4.05
CA ARG A 77 3.70 -10.73 -3.48
C ARG A 77 4.31 -9.78 -2.45
N GLU A 78 4.39 -8.50 -2.77
CA GLU A 78 4.88 -7.47 -1.85
C GLU A 78 4.07 -7.47 -0.55
N THR A 79 2.74 -7.57 -0.64
CA THR A 79 1.86 -7.59 0.53
C THR A 79 2.05 -8.84 1.37
N LEU A 80 2.24 -10.01 0.75
CA LEU A 80 2.54 -11.25 1.48
C LEU A 80 3.86 -11.16 2.25
N LEU A 81 4.92 -10.62 1.63
CA LEU A 81 6.20 -10.40 2.31
C LEU A 81 6.06 -9.45 3.50
N GLN A 82 5.30 -8.37 3.35
CA GLN A 82 5.02 -7.42 4.43
C GLN A 82 4.28 -8.08 5.60
N ILE A 83 3.39 -9.04 5.33
CA ILE A 83 2.70 -9.82 6.37
C ILE A 83 3.69 -10.73 7.10
N GLU A 84 4.55 -11.45 6.36
CA GLU A 84 5.57 -12.35 6.93
C GLU A 84 6.59 -11.59 7.80
N GLU A 85 7.06 -10.42 7.33
CA GLU A 85 7.98 -9.55 8.08
C GLU A 85 7.36 -9.06 9.39
N ALA A 86 6.10 -8.61 9.35
CA ALA A 86 5.39 -8.16 10.54
C ALA A 86 5.18 -9.27 11.59
N GLN A 87 5.13 -10.53 11.16
CA GLN A 87 5.03 -11.70 12.04
C GLN A 87 6.39 -12.16 12.61
N SER A 88 7.51 -11.64 12.09
CA SER A 88 8.86 -12.09 12.43
C SER A 88 9.56 -11.25 13.51
N LEU A 89 8.96 -10.16 14.00
CA LEU A 89 9.47 -9.48 15.19
C LEU A 89 9.15 -10.33 16.44
N PRO A 90 10.15 -10.77 17.21
CA PRO A 90 9.90 -11.41 18.50
C PRO A 90 9.28 -10.36 19.42
N ASP A 91 8.15 -10.72 20.03
CA ASP A 91 7.61 -10.04 21.20
C ASP A 91 8.77 -9.83 22.18
N ALA A 92 9.07 -8.56 22.49
CA ALA A 92 10.01 -8.21 23.54
C ALA A 92 9.51 -8.81 24.86
N ALA A 93 10.06 -9.96 25.23
CA ALA A 93 9.92 -10.61 26.52
C ALA A 93 11.20 -10.40 27.33
#